data_AF-A0A7G8D8K5-F1
#
_entry.id   AF-A0A7G8D8K5-F1
#
_cell.length_a   1.000
_cell.length_b   1.000
_cell.length_c   1.000
_cell.angle_alpha   90.00
_cell.angle_beta   90.00
_cell.angle_gamma   90.00
#
_symmetry.space_group_name_H-M   'P 1'
#
loop_
_entity.id
_entity.type
_entity.pdbx_description
1 polymer ?
#
loop_
_entity_poly.entity_id
_entity_poly.type
_entity_poly.pdbx_seq_one_letter_code
_entity_poly.pdbx_strand_id
1 'polypeptide(L)'
;MDGWLADPKGYWRARFHRDPTKTWAKDQRVFVDHGRPMPDGPALLKTRREMRYEDAASLWFQLKRLGWTIAKPAWGADAEP
;
A
#
# COMPACT_ATOMS: atom_id res chain seq x y z
N MET A 1 -4.80 -8.57 2.24
CA MET A 1 -3.87 -8.19 1.17
C MET A 1 -3.09 -7.11 1.83
N ASP A 2 -1.90 -7.51 2.23
CA ASP A 2 -1.06 -6.75 3.12
C ASP A 2 0.33 -6.82 2.52
N GLY A 3 0.84 -5.67 2.10
CA GLY A 3 2.05 -5.63 1.30
C GLY A 3 2.40 -4.26 0.78
N TRP A 4 3.65 -4.13 0.36
CA TRP A 4 4.22 -2.89 -0.10
C TRP A 4 4.78 -3.03 -1.51
N LEU A 5 4.52 -2.03 -2.33
CA LEU A 5 5.17 -1.86 -3.61
C LEU A 5 5.97 -0.56 -3.61
N ALA A 6 7.16 -0.57 -4.20
CA ALA A 6 7.91 0.63 -4.52
C ALA A 6 7.91 0.84 -6.03
N ASP A 7 7.86 2.11 -6.44
CA ASP A 7 8.00 2.46 -7.84
C ASP A 7 9.41 2.14 -8.36
N PRO A 8 9.60 1.98 -9.68
CA PRO A 8 10.89 1.64 -10.27
C PRO A 8 12.02 2.62 -9.91
N LYS A 9 11.69 3.89 -9.64
CA LYS A 9 12.65 4.92 -9.24
C LYS A 9 12.89 4.98 -7.73
N GLY A 10 12.12 4.23 -6.93
CA GLY A 10 12.26 4.13 -5.48
C GLY A 10 11.80 5.36 -4.68
N TYR A 11 11.13 6.32 -5.31
CA TYR A 11 10.64 7.54 -4.67
C TYR A 11 9.28 7.37 -4.00
N TRP A 12 8.42 6.55 -4.58
CA TRP A 12 7.06 6.32 -4.14
C TRP A 12 6.90 4.90 -3.65
N ARG A 13 6.11 4.75 -2.58
CA ARG A 13 5.65 3.46 -2.11
C ARG A 13 4.13 3.45 -2.01
N ALA A 14 3.55 2.32 -2.35
CA ALA A 14 2.15 2.00 -2.20
C ALA A 14 2.02 0.88 -1.16
N ARG A 15 1.35 1.16 -0.05
CA ARG A 15 1.01 0.17 0.98
C ARG A 15 -0.43 -0.28 0.76
N PHE A 16 -0.62 -1.57 0.60
CA PHE A 16 -1.91 -2.23 0.57
C PHE A 16 -2.09 -2.87 1.94
N HIS A 17 -3.19 -2.55 2.63
CA HIS A 17 -3.56 -3.22 3.88
C HIS A 17 -5.07 -3.34 3.98
N ARG A 18 -5.54 -4.42 4.60
CA ARG A 18 -6.98 -4.61 4.81
C ARG A 18 -7.48 -3.71 5.93
N ASP A 19 -8.70 -3.24 5.80
CA ASP A 19 -9.39 -2.62 6.93
C ASP A 19 -9.62 -3.67 8.03
N PRO A 20 -9.06 -3.51 9.24
CA PRO A 20 -9.19 -4.49 10.31
C PRO A 20 -10.59 -4.52 10.96
N THR A 21 -11.39 -3.47 10.75
CA THR A 21 -12.76 -3.34 11.29
C THR A 21 -13.80 -4.04 10.41
N LYS A 22 -13.48 -4.34 9.14
CA LYS A 22 -14.34 -5.02 8.18
C LYS A 22 -13.93 -6.48 8.02
N THR A 23 -14.36 -7.31 8.97
CA THR A 23 -14.11 -8.76 8.98
C THR A 23 -15.04 -9.58 8.06
N TRP A 24 -16.09 -8.96 7.51
CA TRP A 24 -17.06 -9.68 6.68
C TRP A 24 -16.53 -9.93 5.26
N ALA A 25 -16.47 -11.19 4.84
CA ALA A 25 -15.85 -11.62 3.58
C ALA A 25 -16.39 -10.91 2.31
N LYS A 26 -17.67 -10.54 2.29
CA LYS A 26 -18.31 -9.86 1.15
C LYS A 26 -18.00 -8.35 1.02
N ASP A 27 -17.52 -7.69 2.07
CA ASP A 27 -17.17 -6.25 2.04
C ASP A 27 -15.70 -6.05 2.42
N GLN A 28 -14.82 -6.98 2.03
CA GLN A 28 -13.38 -6.80 2.26
C GLN A 28 -12.88 -5.59 1.49
N ARG A 29 -12.60 -4.51 2.23
CA ARG A 29 -11.99 -3.30 1.72
C ARG A 29 -10.50 -3.28 2.02
N VAL A 30 -9.76 -2.75 1.07
CA VAL A 30 -8.31 -2.58 1.15
C VAL A 30 -8.01 -1.09 1.04
N PHE A 31 -7.25 -0.59 1.99
CA PHE A 31 -6.65 0.72 1.89
C PHE A 31 -5.36 0.63 1.10
N VAL A 32 -5.24 1.54 0.14
CA VAL A 32 -4.04 1.76 -0.65
C VAL A 32 -3.51 3.13 -0.27
N ASP A 33 -2.45 3.14 0.54
CA ASP A 33 -1.75 4.35 0.94
C ASP A 33 -0.60 4.58 -0.02
N HIS A 34 -0.66 5.69 -0.76
CA HIS A 34 0.42 6.12 -1.64
C HIS A 34 1.18 7.27 -0.99
N GLY A 35 2.47 7.07 -0.78
CA GLY A 35 3.31 8.05 -0.11
C GLY A 35 4.77 7.92 -0.48
N ARG A 36 5.59 8.81 0.09
CA ARG A 36 7.03 8.81 -0.07
C ARG A 36 7.70 8.67 1.30
N PRO A 37 8.59 7.67 1.49
CA PRO A 37 9.39 7.61 2.70
C PRO A 37 10.33 8.82 2.74
N MET A 38 10.40 9.49 3.89
CA MET A 38 11.31 10.61 4.14
C MET A 38 12.43 10.12 5.08
N PRO A 39 13.69 10.51 4.85
CA PRO A 39 14.82 10.06 5.68
C PRO A 39 14.74 10.57 7.13
N ASP A 40 14.16 11.76 7.36
CA ASP A 40 14.20 12.45 8.65
C ASP A 40 12.80 12.71 9.25
N GLY A 41 11.78 11.94 8.86
CA GLY A 41 10.43 12.19 9.35
C GLY A 41 9.36 11.22 8.87
N PRO A 42 8.11 11.42 9.30
CA PRO A 42 6.99 10.58 8.89
C PRO A 42 6.85 10.62 7.36
N ALA A 43 6.48 9.49 6.78
CA ALA A 43 6.27 9.41 5.35
C ALA A 43 5.22 10.41 4.90
N LEU A 44 5.49 11.06 3.77
CA LEU A 44 4.53 11.97 3.15
C LEU A 44 3.44 11.14 2.49
N LEU A 45 2.35 10.89 3.21
CA LEU A 45 1.14 10.28 2.67
C LEU A 45 0.49 11.26 1.71
N LYS A 46 0.56 10.96 0.41
CA LYS A 46 -0.04 11.81 -0.62
C LYS A 46 -1.53 11.54 -0.75
N THR A 47 -1.93 10.28 -0.70
CA THR A 47 -3.32 9.85 -0.84
C THR A 47 -3.54 8.53 -0.14
N ARG A 48 -4.68 8.40 0.56
CA ARG A 48 -5.24 7.13 1.03
C ARG A 48 -6.48 6.85 0.20
N ARG A 49 -6.54 5.70 -0.48
CA ARG A 49 -7.72 5.27 -1.23
C ARG A 49 -8.23 3.95 -0.69
N GLU A 50 -9.52 3.93 -0.35
CA GLU A 50 -10.22 2.70 -0.03
C GLU A 50 -10.81 2.10 -1.32
N MET A 51 -10.63 0.81 -1.52
CA MET A 51 -11.23 0.09 -2.66
C MET A 51 -11.56 -1.35 -2.30
N ARG A 52 -12.37 -2.01 -3.14
CA ARG A 52 -12.68 -3.43 -2.94
C ARG A 52 -11.42 -4.26 -3.13
N TYR A 53 -11.39 -5.43 -2.50
CA TYR A 53 -10.28 -6.36 -2.61
C TYR A 53 -9.91 -6.68 -4.08
N GLU A 54 -10.89 -6.90 -4.93
CA GLU A 54 -10.68 -7.23 -6.35
C GLU A 54 -10.03 -6.06 -7.14
N ASP A 55 -10.44 -4.83 -6.84
CA ASP A 55 -9.85 -3.62 -7.41
C ASP A 55 -8.41 -3.42 -6.91
N ALA A 56 -8.17 -3.65 -5.62
CA ALA A 56 -6.84 -3.57 -5.03
C ALA A 56 -5.89 -4.62 -5.60
N ALA A 57 -6.36 -5.85 -5.79
CA ALA A 57 -5.61 -6.91 -6.44
C ALA A 57 -5.28 -6.53 -7.90
N SER A 58 -6.26 -6.01 -8.63
CA SER A 58 -6.05 -5.54 -10.01
C SER A 58 -5.00 -4.43 -10.07
N LEU A 59 -5.10 -3.43 -9.18
CA LEU A 59 -4.12 -2.35 -9.07
C LEU A 59 -2.72 -2.87 -8.75
N TRP A 60 -2.60 -3.82 -7.82
CA TRP A 60 -1.33 -4.43 -7.47
C TRP A 60 -0.66 -5.07 -8.69
N PHE A 61 -1.38 -5.90 -9.45
CA PHE A 61 -0.83 -6.52 -10.66
C PHE A 61 -0.50 -5.48 -11.73
N GLN A 62 -1.30 -4.43 -11.88
CA GLN A 62 -1.01 -3.32 -12.78
C GLN A 62 0.29 -2.60 -12.40
N LEU A 63 0.49 -2.27 -11.12
CA LEU A 63 1.72 -1.64 -10.63
C LEU A 63 2.93 -2.55 -10.87
N LYS A 64 2.81 -3.85 -10.58
CA LYS A 64 3.84 -4.85 -10.90
C LYS A 64 4.19 -4.87 -12.38
N ARG A 65 3.20 -4.79 -13.28
CA ARG A 65 3.41 -4.70 -14.75
C ARG A 65 4.09 -3.39 -15.16
N LEU A 66 3.86 -2.30 -14.44
CA LEU A 66 4.54 -1.01 -14.63
C LEU A 66 5.96 -0.98 -14.03
N GLY A 67 6.46 -2.12 -13.55
CA GLY A 67 7.81 -2.25 -13.01
C GLY A 67 7.92 -2.00 -11.50
N TRP A 68 6.80 -1.84 -10.79
CA TRP A 68 6.85 -1.74 -9.34
C TRP A 68 7.31 -3.06 -8.72
N THR A 69 8.08 -2.96 -7.65
CA THR A 69 8.67 -4.13 -6.98
C THR A 69 8.19 -4.24 -5.55
N ILE A 70 8.25 -5.46 -5.00
CA ILE A 70 7.91 -5.68 -3.58
C ILE A 70 8.91 -4.90 -2.74
N ALA A 71 8.41 -4.08 -1.83
CA ALA A 71 9.22 -3.25 -0.97
C ALA A 71 9.10 -3.69 0.48
N LYS A 72 10.06 -3.28 1.30
CA LYS A 72 9.92 -3.38 2.76
C LYS A 72 8.89 -2.37 3.25
N PRO A 73 8.30 -2.59 4.43
CA PRO A 73 7.51 -1.57 5.10
C PRO A 73 8.32 -0.28 5.28
N ALA A 74 7.66 0.86 5.14
CA ALA A 74 8.29 2.17 5.32
C ALA A 74 7.59 3.06 6.35
N TRP A 75 6.32 2.82 6.66
CA TRP A 75 5.56 3.57 7.66
C TRP A 75 4.32 2.78 8.12
N GLY A 76 3.73 3.18 9.26
CA GLY A 76 2.59 2.49 9.87
C GLY A 76 2.98 1.27 10.69
N ALA A 77 2.00 0.53 11.21
CA ALA A 77 2.22 -0.55 12.18
C ALA A 77 3.21 -1.65 11.76
N ASP A 78 3.42 -1.87 10.46
CA ASP A 78 4.42 -2.84 9.95
C ASP A 78 5.86 -2.29 9.93
N ALA A 79 6.06 -1.01 10.26
CA ALA A 79 7.36 -0.33 10.26
C ALA A 79 7.83 0.07 11.67
N GLU A 80 7.02 -0.17 12.71
CA GLU A 80 7.41 -0.01 14.12
C GLU A 80 8.08 -1.32 14.61
N PRO A 81 9.20 -1.24 15.36
CA PRO A 81 9.92 -2.43 15.87
C PRO A 81 9.17 -3.21 16.95
#